data_AF-A0A7W7YC50-F1
#
_entry.id   AF-A0A7W7YC50-F1
#
_cell.length_a   1.000
_cell.length_b   1.000
_cell.length_c   1.000
_cell.angle_alpha   90.00
_cell.angle_beta   90.00
_cell.angle_gamma   90.00
#
_symmetry.space_group_name_H-M   'P 1'
#
loop_
_entity.id
_entity.type
_entity.pdbx_description
1 polymer ?
#
loop_
_entity_poly.entity_id
_entity_poly.type
_entity_poly.pdbx_seq_one_letter_code
_entity_poly.pdbx_strand_id
1 'polypeptide(L)'
;MSRYCTIQINGKLIRIRVDKDGVQRLPRLRALDMLFYCGALDLNKLATAVKSEGTCTVETRRWVYQHLGFSVSAYADVFPQDTIINPLWSKSNKPKP
;
A
#
# COMPACT_ATOMS: atom_id res chain seq x y z
N MET A 1 13.93 -14.67 -8.30
CA MET A 1 14.49 -13.86 -7.19
C MET A 1 13.58 -12.69 -6.92
N SER A 2 13.25 -12.40 -5.65
CA SER A 2 12.54 -11.15 -5.31
C SER A 2 13.50 -9.97 -5.50
N ARG A 3 13.02 -8.88 -6.10
CA ARG A 3 13.79 -7.64 -6.29
C ARG A 3 13.18 -6.53 -5.44
N TYR A 4 13.96 -5.51 -5.10
CA TYR A 4 13.48 -4.35 -4.37
C TYR A 4 13.51 -3.12 -5.26
N CYS A 5 12.56 -2.22 -5.06
CA CYS A 5 12.45 -0.95 -5.75
C CYS A 5 12.01 0.10 -4.72
N THR A 6 12.37 1.37 -4.94
CA THR A 6 11.87 2.49 -4.14
C THR A 6 10.85 3.24 -4.98
N ILE A 7 9.68 3.50 -4.39
CA ILE A 7 8.63 4.36 -4.94
C ILE A 7 8.44 5.59 -4.04
N GLN A 8 7.70 6.58 -4.50
CA GLN A 8 7.28 7.71 -3.68
C GLN A 8 5.76 7.71 -3.50
N ILE A 9 5.27 7.81 -2.27
CA ILE A 9 3.84 7.98 -1.96
C ILE A 9 3.70 9.27 -1.13
N ASN A 10 2.94 10.25 -1.63
CA ASN A 10 2.76 11.55 -0.99
C ASN A 10 4.09 12.20 -0.57
N GLY A 11 5.07 12.20 -1.46
CA GLY A 11 6.40 12.75 -1.18
C GLY A 11 7.35 11.84 -0.39
N LYS A 12 6.86 10.77 0.26
CA LYS A 12 7.67 9.86 1.09
C LYS A 12 8.21 8.70 0.29
N LEU A 13 9.51 8.42 0.43
CA LEU A 13 10.16 7.28 -0.19
C LEU A 13 9.81 5.99 0.56
N ILE A 14 9.35 4.98 -0.18
CA ILE A 14 8.94 3.68 0.35
C ILE A 14 9.65 2.58 -0.44
N ARG A 15 10.34 1.69 0.28
CA ARG A 15 10.97 0.51 -0.31
C ARG A 15 9.93 -0.60 -0.44
N ILE A 16 9.67 -1.02 -1.67
CA ILE A 16 8.75 -2.09 -2.03
C ILE A 16 9.50 -3.34 -2.48
N ARG A 17 8.81 -4.49 -2.41
CA ARG A 17 9.30 -5.77 -2.93
C ARG A 17 8.53 -6.13 -4.19
N VAL A 18 9.24 -6.48 -5.26
CA VAL A 18 8.68 -7.11 -6.46
C VAL A 18 8.78 -8.61 -6.27
N ASP A 19 7.63 -9.29 -6.22
CA ASP A 19 7.59 -10.74 -6.06
C ASP A 19 7.88 -11.47 -7.38
N LYS A 20 7.81 -12.81 -7.33
CA LYS A 20 8.12 -13.69 -8.47
C LYS A 20 7.18 -13.48 -9.66
N ASP A 21 5.98 -12.97 -9.41
CA ASP A 21 4.94 -12.76 -10.41
C ASP A 21 4.97 -11.31 -10.95
N GLY A 22 5.98 -10.51 -10.54
CA GLY A 22 6.12 -9.11 -10.92
C GLY A 22 5.25 -8.16 -10.10
N VAL A 23 4.54 -8.64 -9.08
CA VAL A 23 3.67 -7.81 -8.26
C VAL A 23 4.50 -6.97 -7.31
N GLN A 24 4.26 -5.68 -7.36
CA GLN A 24 4.87 -4.67 -6.51
C GLN A 24 4.13 -4.61 -5.19
N ARG A 25 4.76 -5.06 -4.11
CA ARG A 25 4.15 -5.15 -2.77
C ARG A 25 4.76 -4.15 -1.82
N LEU A 26 3.89 -3.50 -1.07
CA LEU A 26 4.24 -2.60 0.01
C LEU A 26 4.93 -3.37 1.15
N PRO A 27 5.62 -2.66 2.06
CA PRO A 27 6.17 -3.27 3.28
C PRO A 27 5.13 -4.10 4.03
N ARG A 28 5.61 -5.15 4.71
CA ARG A 28 4.75 -6.02 5.53
C ARG A 28 5.30 -6.07 6.95
N LEU A 29 4.50 -5.60 7.91
CA LEU A 29 4.74 -5.83 9.33
C LEU A 29 4.01 -7.09 9.75
N ARG A 30 4.77 -8.10 10.19
CA ARG A 30 4.21 -9.42 10.56
C ARG A 30 3.14 -9.32 11.65
N ALA A 31 3.30 -8.41 12.61
CA ALA A 31 2.33 -8.22 13.68
C ALA A 31 0.97 -7.71 13.14
N LEU A 32 0.95 -6.68 12.28
CA LEU A 32 -0.29 -6.18 11.68
C LEU A 32 -0.97 -7.23 10.81
N ASP A 33 -0.16 -7.95 10.04
CA ASP A 33 -0.64 -9.02 9.19
C ASP A 33 -1.29 -10.15 10.01
N MET A 34 -0.67 -10.56 11.12
CA MET A 34 -1.28 -11.53 12.05
C MET A 34 -2.60 -11.00 12.65
N LEU A 35 -2.65 -9.73 13.06
CA LEU A 35 -3.88 -9.11 13.57
C LEU A 35 -4.99 -9.09 12.51
N PHE A 36 -4.64 -8.85 11.24
CA PHE A 36 -5.59 -8.91 10.13
C PHE A 36 -6.09 -10.34 9.91
N TYR A 37 -5.19 -11.32 9.86
CA TYR A 37 -5.55 -12.73 9.64
C TYR A 37 -6.37 -13.34 10.78
N CYS A 38 -6.14 -12.94 12.04
CA CYS A 38 -6.93 -13.42 13.17
C CYS A 38 -8.23 -12.62 13.40
N GLY A 39 -8.52 -11.62 12.56
CA GLY A 39 -9.73 -10.80 12.65
C GLY A 39 -9.70 -9.72 13.73
N ALA A 40 -8.59 -9.54 14.44
CA ALA A 40 -8.43 -8.47 15.43
C ALA A 40 -8.28 -7.07 14.78
N LEU A 41 -7.79 -7.02 13.55
CA LEU A 41 -7.74 -5.81 12.73
C LEU A 41 -8.78 -5.87 11.62
N ASP A 42 -9.84 -5.06 11.75
CA ASP A 42 -10.91 -4.93 10.77
C ASP A 42 -10.75 -3.60 9.99
N LEU A 43 -10.51 -3.72 8.68
CA LEU A 43 -10.27 -2.56 7.80
C LEU A 43 -11.52 -1.72 7.54
N ASN A 44 -12.72 -2.30 7.68
CA ASN A 44 -13.97 -1.56 7.56
C ASN A 44 -14.22 -0.74 8.82
N LYS A 45 -13.98 -1.32 10.00
CA LYS A 45 -14.03 -0.57 11.27
C LYS A 45 -13.01 0.56 11.27
N LEU A 46 -11.80 0.32 10.77
CA LEU A 46 -10.79 1.37 10.62
C LEU A 46 -11.26 2.49 9.67
N ALA A 47 -11.97 2.16 8.59
CA ALA A 47 -12.54 3.18 7.69
C ALA A 47 -13.64 4.01 8.36
N THR A 48 -14.52 3.38 9.16
CA THR A 48 -15.57 4.05 9.95
C THR A 48 -14.99 4.96 11.03
N ALA A 49 -13.97 4.49 11.76
CA ALA A 49 -13.27 5.26 12.79
C ALA A 49 -12.70 6.59 12.24
N VAL A 50 -12.23 6.58 10.99
CA VAL A 50 -11.73 7.79 10.33
C VAL A 50 -12.86 8.70 9.85
N LYS A 51 -13.90 8.15 9.22
CA LYS A 51 -14.94 8.95 8.55
C LYS A 51 -16.01 9.49 9.50
N SER A 52 -16.45 8.68 10.45
CA SER A 52 -17.67 8.93 11.23
C SER A 52 -17.36 9.29 12.67
N GLU A 53 -16.34 8.67 13.25
CA GLU A 53 -16.04 8.84 14.68
C GLU A 53 -14.92 9.85 14.94
N GLY A 54 -14.02 10.07 13.96
CA GLY A 54 -12.84 10.91 14.14
C GLY A 54 -11.84 10.37 15.18
N THR A 55 -12.01 9.13 15.62
CA THR A 55 -11.15 8.44 16.60
C THR A 55 -9.80 8.03 16.01
N CYS A 56 -9.66 8.09 14.69
CA CYS A 56 -8.46 7.74 13.95
C CYS A 56 -8.23 8.72 12.78
N THR A 57 -6.98 8.99 12.43
CA THR A 57 -6.67 9.88 11.29
C THR A 57 -6.52 9.13 9.98
N VAL A 58 -6.65 9.85 8.86
CA VAL A 58 -6.39 9.29 7.53
C VAL A 58 -4.93 8.81 7.42
N GLU A 59 -3.97 9.49 8.05
CA GLU A 59 -2.57 9.04 8.07
C GLU A 59 -2.42 7.68 8.77
N THR A 60 -3.10 7.46 9.89
CA THR A 60 -3.07 6.16 10.58
C THR A 60 -3.64 5.07 9.68
N ARG A 61 -4.77 5.33 9.01
CA ARG A 61 -5.34 4.38 8.05
C ARG A 61 -4.39 4.08 6.89
N ARG A 62 -3.76 5.11 6.31
CA ARG A 62 -2.73 4.93 5.26
C ARG A 62 -1.57 4.08 5.76
N TRP A 63 -1.07 4.36 6.95
CA TRP A 63 0.05 3.63 7.55
C TRP A 63 -0.28 2.15 7.71
N VAL A 64 -1.47 1.80 8.19
CA VAL A 64 -1.92 0.40 8.29
C VAL A 64 -1.91 -0.28 6.92
N TYR A 65 -2.54 0.31 5.91
CA TYR A 65 -2.57 -0.27 4.56
C TYR A 65 -1.17 -0.41 3.92
N GLN A 66 -0.28 0.56 4.16
CA GLN A 66 1.11 0.50 3.70
C GLN A 66 1.94 -0.60 4.35
N HIS A 67 1.51 -1.13 5.49
CA HIS A 67 2.26 -2.14 6.25
C HIS A 67 1.59 -3.52 6.28
N LEU A 68 0.48 -3.71 5.56
CA LEU A 68 -0.19 -5.01 5.40
C LEU A 68 0.37 -5.84 4.23
N GLY A 69 1.31 -5.31 3.45
CA GLY A 69 1.92 -6.05 2.34
C GLY A 69 1.02 -6.21 1.09
N PHE A 70 -0.02 -5.39 0.98
CA PHE A 70 -0.83 -5.29 -0.23
C PHE A 70 0.00 -4.87 -1.45
N SER A 71 -0.55 -5.09 -2.65
CA SER A 71 0.06 -4.53 -3.84
C SER A 71 -0.05 -3.00 -3.84
N VAL A 72 0.90 -2.34 -4.50
CA VAL A 72 0.86 -0.88 -4.68
C VAL A 72 -0.40 -0.45 -5.44
N SER A 73 -0.90 -1.27 -6.37
CA SER A 73 -2.16 -0.99 -7.07
C SER A 73 -3.37 -1.06 -6.15
N ALA A 74 -3.50 -2.11 -5.32
CA ALA A 74 -4.60 -2.25 -4.37
C ALA A 74 -4.60 -1.10 -3.34
N TYR A 75 -3.42 -0.61 -2.95
CA TYR A 75 -3.33 0.61 -2.14
C TYR A 75 -3.85 1.84 -2.88
N ALA A 76 -3.46 2.02 -4.15
CA ALA A 76 -3.91 3.14 -4.98
C ALA A 76 -5.43 3.15 -5.16
N ASP A 77 -6.05 1.98 -5.29
CA ASP A 77 -7.51 1.85 -5.41
C ASP A 77 -8.24 2.30 -4.12
N VAL A 78 -7.62 2.10 -2.95
CA VAL A 78 -8.17 2.49 -1.64
C VAL A 78 -7.96 3.99 -1.37
N PHE A 79 -6.84 4.55 -1.83
CA PHE A 79 -6.48 5.96 -1.66
C PHE A 79 -6.20 6.63 -3.02
N PRO A 80 -7.22 6.79 -3.88
CA PRO A 80 -7.04 7.32 -5.24
C PRO A 80 -6.51 8.75 -5.28
N GLN A 81 -6.67 9.51 -4.20
CA GLN A 81 -6.14 10.86 -4.04
C GLN A 81 -4.64 10.92 -3.67
N ASP A 82 -4.00 9.80 -3.33
CA ASP A 82 -2.58 9.79 -3.00
C ASP A 82 -1.72 9.85 -4.26
N THR A 83 -0.69 10.70 -4.26
CA THR A 83 0.25 10.81 -5.37
C THR A 83 1.29 9.70 -5.27
N ILE A 84 1.31 8.79 -6.24
CA ILE A 84 2.25 7.67 -6.30
C ILE A 84 3.18 7.82 -7.51
N ILE A 85 4.47 8.00 -7.26
CA ILE A 85 5.51 7.99 -8.29
C ILE A 85 6.17 6.62 -8.27
N ASN A 86 5.88 5.82 -9.28
CA ASN A 86 6.37 4.45 -9.41
C ASN A 86 7.20 4.29 -10.70
N PRO A 87 8.54 4.06 -10.60
CA PRO A 87 9.41 3.95 -11.77
C PRO A 87 9.16 2.71 -12.62
N LEU A 88 8.38 1.74 -12.11
CA LEU A 88 7.99 0.55 -12.87
C LEU A 88 6.69 0.75 -13.65
N TRP A 89 5.87 1.77 -13.32
CA TRP A 89 4.67 2.10 -14.10
C TRP A 89 5.00 2.87 -15.37
N SER A 90 5.98 3.77 -15.32
CA SER A 90 6.42 4.56 -16.48
C SER A 90 7.08 3.74 -17.59
N LYS A 91 7.50 2.49 -17.32
CA LYS A 91 8.04 1.58 -18.35
C LYS A 91 6.97 0.87 -19.19
N SER A 92 5.68 1.01 -18.86
CA SER A 92 4.59 0.31 -19.56
C SER A 92 4.05 1.05 -20.80
N ASN A 93 4.50 2.28 -21.08
CA ASN A 93 4.04 3.06 -22.24
C ASN A 93 5.18 3.34 -23.24
N LYS A 94 5.84 2.30 -23.75
CA LYS A 94 6.48 2.42 -25.07
C LYS A 94 5.51 1.86 -26.10
N PRO A 95 4.95 2.67 -27.03
CA PRO A 95 4.40 2.10 -28.24
C PRO A 95 5.53 1.28 -28.89
N LYS A 96 5.26 0.02 -29.21
CA LYS A 96 6.18 -0.76 -30.04
C LYS A 96 6.31 -0.03 -31.39
N PRO A 97 7.53 0.18 -31.92
CA PRO A 97 7.69 0.50 -33.32
C PRO A 97 7.19 -0.64 -34.21
#